data_AF-A0A232FIU4-F1
#
_entry.id   AF-A0A232FIU4-F1
#
_cell.length_a   1.000
_cell.length_b   1.000
_cell.length_c   1.000
_cell.angle_alpha   90.00
_cell.angle_beta   90.00
_cell.angle_gamma   90.00
#
_symmetry.space_group_name_H-M   'P 1'
#
loop_
_entity.id
_entity.type
_entity.pdbx_description
1 polymer ?
#
loop_
_entity_poly.entity_id
_entity_poly.type
_entity_poly.pdbx_seq_one_letter_code
_entity_poly.pdbx_strand_id
1 'polypeptide(L)'
;MPRLYRNERYDTAYECEGKTLRIECREGEHIHLIRANYGRFSITICNEHGNTDWSVNCMSPKSFRVLYSKCNGRRSCELDVRSENFVEDPCPGTSKYIEAQYDCLEDTLTGGSFSLSACPGVRRCNQQQNCSIVASTSQFGDPCPNTLKYLEAHYQCVSGK
;
A
#
# COMPACT_ATOMS: atom_id res chain seq x y z
N MET A 1 6.41 21.49 -12.14
CA MET A 1 5.09 20.92 -11.81
C MET A 1 4.96 19.56 -12.50
N PRO A 2 5.41 18.45 -11.89
CA PRO A 2 5.30 17.15 -12.55
C PRO A 2 3.91 16.58 -12.34
N ARG A 3 3.32 16.16 -13.46
CA ARG A 3 2.00 15.53 -13.58
C ARG A 3 1.96 14.23 -12.78
N LEU A 4 1.12 14.19 -11.75
CA LEU A 4 0.67 12.94 -11.15
C LEU A 4 0.03 12.11 -12.25
N TYR A 5 0.53 10.88 -12.44
CA TYR A 5 0.01 9.92 -13.39
C TYR A 5 -1.33 9.40 -12.85
N ARG A 6 -2.37 10.23 -12.93
CA ARG A 6 -3.70 9.92 -12.41
C ARG A 6 -4.31 8.81 -13.25
N ASN A 7 -4.37 7.61 -12.69
CA ASN A 7 -5.23 6.56 -13.21
C ASN A 7 -6.66 6.87 -12.75
N GLU A 8 -7.68 6.63 -13.57
CA GLU A 8 -9.08 7.01 -13.26
C GLU A 8 -9.68 6.27 -12.05
N ARG A 9 -8.91 5.46 -11.32
CA ARG A 9 -9.34 4.69 -10.15
C ARG A 9 -8.49 4.87 -8.89
N TYR A 10 -7.30 5.47 -8.99
CA TYR A 10 -6.41 5.72 -7.85
C TYR A 10 -5.18 6.55 -8.30
N ASP A 11 -4.59 7.26 -7.36
CA ASP A 11 -3.32 7.99 -7.50
C ASP A 11 -2.18 7.21 -6.81
N THR A 12 -0.94 7.51 -7.21
CA THR A 12 0.27 6.95 -6.58
C THR A 12 1.23 8.06 -6.17
N ALA A 13 1.59 8.09 -4.89
CA ALA A 13 2.58 9.00 -4.35
C ALA A 13 3.87 8.26 -4.00
N TYR A 14 4.99 8.94 -4.23
CA TYR A 14 6.32 8.45 -3.88
C TYR A 14 7.03 9.49 -3.02
N GLU A 15 7.81 9.04 -2.04
CA GLU A 15 8.76 9.91 -1.36
C GLU A 15 10.01 9.13 -0.90
N CYS A 16 11.17 9.74 -1.06
CA CYS A 16 12.46 9.10 -0.79
C CYS A 16 12.75 9.02 0.72
N GLU A 17 13.55 8.04 1.13
CA GLU A 17 14.08 7.95 2.49
C GLU A 17 14.77 9.26 2.91
N GLY A 18 14.46 9.73 4.12
CA GLY A 18 14.93 10.99 4.69
C GLY A 18 14.03 12.21 4.42
N LYS A 19 13.06 12.10 3.50
CA LYS A 19 12.09 13.17 3.18
C LYS A 19 10.73 12.91 3.83
N THR A 20 9.78 13.83 3.65
CA THR A 20 8.43 13.77 4.24
C THR A 20 7.39 13.57 3.16
N LEU A 21 6.70 12.43 3.19
CA LEU A 21 5.58 12.14 2.29
C LEU A 21 4.41 13.03 2.69
N ARG A 22 3.76 13.68 1.71
CA ARG A 22 2.52 14.42 1.90
C ARG A 22 1.46 13.94 0.92
N ILE A 23 0.29 13.57 1.45
CA ILE A 23 -0.90 13.21 0.67
C ILE A 23 -2.02 14.16 1.06
N GLU A 24 -2.74 14.69 0.07
CA GLU A 24 -3.85 15.62 0.26
C GLU A 24 -4.95 15.37 -0.77
N CYS A 25 -6.18 15.21 -0.28
CA CYS A 25 -7.41 15.15 -1.07
C CYS A 25 -8.11 16.52 -1.09
N ARG A 26 -9.10 16.66 -1.97
CA ARG A 26 -9.89 17.90 -2.07
C ARG A 26 -10.78 18.09 -0.84
N GLU A 27 -11.37 19.27 -0.72
CA GLU A 27 -12.37 19.53 0.31
C GLU A 27 -13.59 18.61 0.12
N GLY A 28 -14.07 17.99 1.19
CA GLY A 28 -15.16 17.00 1.15
C GLY A 28 -14.73 15.57 0.79
N GLU A 29 -13.44 15.34 0.54
CA GLU A 29 -12.86 14.02 0.29
C GLU A 29 -11.92 13.57 1.43
N HIS A 30 -11.78 12.26 1.60
CA HIS A 30 -10.80 11.65 2.50
C HIS A 30 -9.94 10.60 1.78
N ILE A 31 -8.71 10.44 2.26
CA ILE A 31 -7.75 9.48 1.75
C ILE A 31 -8.24 8.06 2.07
N HIS A 32 -8.41 7.26 1.04
CA HIS A 32 -8.60 5.82 1.11
C HIS A 32 -7.33 5.12 0.64
N LEU A 33 -6.55 4.57 1.57
CA LEU A 33 -5.29 3.92 1.25
C LEU A 33 -5.53 2.51 0.69
N ILE A 34 -5.00 2.24 -0.50
CA ILE A 34 -5.17 0.97 -1.22
C ILE A 34 -3.97 0.05 -1.01
N ARG A 35 -2.75 0.58 -1.16
CA ARG A 35 -1.49 -0.14 -0.91
C ARG A 35 -0.42 0.81 -0.43
N ALA A 36 0.56 0.29 0.31
CA ALA A 36 1.77 1.04 0.61
C ALA A 36 2.96 0.11 0.82
N ASN A 37 4.13 0.52 0.32
CA ASN A 37 5.39 -0.15 0.59
C ASN A 37 6.49 0.87 0.93
N TYR A 38 7.13 0.71 2.08
CA TYR A 38 8.44 1.28 2.39
C TYR A 38 9.51 0.26 2.06
N GLY A 39 10.33 0.56 1.06
CA GLY A 39 11.30 -0.37 0.49
C GLY A 39 11.77 0.08 -0.89
N ARG A 40 11.86 -0.84 -1.84
CA ARG A 40 12.22 -0.55 -3.23
C ARG A 40 11.74 -1.66 -4.17
N PHE A 41 10.95 -1.27 -5.18
CA PHE A 41 10.53 -2.13 -6.30
C PHE A 41 11.04 -1.68 -7.67
N SER A 42 11.55 -0.45 -7.76
CA SER A 42 12.12 0.11 -8.97
C SER A 42 13.50 0.68 -8.71
N ILE A 43 14.44 0.39 -9.62
CA ILE A 43 15.79 0.95 -9.55
C ILE A 43 15.82 2.45 -9.89
N THR A 44 14.82 2.97 -10.62
CA THR A 44 14.86 4.34 -11.15
C THR A 44 14.31 5.40 -10.19
N ILE A 45 13.43 5.02 -9.26
CA ILE A 45 12.78 5.94 -8.33
C ILE A 45 13.75 6.29 -7.19
N CYS A 46 13.87 7.57 -6.83
CA CYS A 46 14.79 8.01 -5.76
C CYS A 46 16.22 7.47 -5.95
N ASN A 47 16.74 7.55 -7.18
CA ASN A 47 18.07 7.07 -7.53
C ASN A 47 18.84 8.11 -8.37
N GLU A 48 19.10 9.26 -7.75
CA GLU A 48 19.76 10.40 -8.40
C GLU A 48 21.20 10.08 -8.85
N HIS A 49 21.85 9.13 -8.17
CA HIS A 49 23.23 8.73 -8.46
C HIS A 49 23.34 7.52 -9.42
N GLY A 50 22.22 6.98 -9.90
CA GLY A 50 22.22 5.87 -10.86
C GLY A 50 22.82 4.57 -10.33
N ASN A 51 22.67 4.28 -9.03
CA ASN A 51 23.16 3.03 -8.44
C ASN A 51 22.39 1.83 -9.02
N THR A 52 23.09 0.78 -9.45
CA THR A 52 22.51 -0.43 -10.05
C THR A 52 22.50 -1.64 -9.12
N ASP A 53 23.17 -1.57 -7.98
CA ASP A 53 23.43 -2.70 -7.10
C ASP A 53 22.37 -2.85 -6.00
N TRP A 54 21.43 -1.90 -5.91
CA TRP A 54 20.35 -1.93 -4.93
C TRP A 54 19.30 -3.00 -5.23
N SER A 55 18.80 -3.63 -4.17
CA SER A 55 17.73 -4.62 -4.28
C SER A 55 16.41 -3.95 -4.68
N VAL A 56 15.76 -4.49 -5.72
CA VAL A 56 14.39 -4.14 -6.12
C VAL A 56 13.35 -5.13 -5.61
N ASN A 57 13.74 -6.07 -4.76
CA ASN A 57 12.86 -6.99 -4.06
C ASN A 57 12.80 -6.63 -2.57
N CYS A 58 12.66 -5.34 -2.27
CA CYS A 58 12.67 -4.83 -0.91
C CYS A 58 11.29 -4.34 -0.48
N MET A 59 10.74 -4.98 0.56
CA MET A 59 9.42 -4.72 1.09
C MET A 59 9.40 -4.74 2.61
N SER A 60 8.76 -3.76 3.24
CA SER A 60 8.43 -3.81 4.67
C SER A 60 6.98 -4.26 4.86
N PRO A 61 6.71 -5.35 5.62
CA PRO A 61 5.35 -5.84 5.85
C PRO A 61 4.51 -4.90 6.74
N LYS A 62 5.14 -3.92 7.41
CA LYS A 62 4.46 -2.96 8.29
C LYS A 62 4.01 -1.70 7.55
N SER A 63 4.45 -1.50 6.30
CA SER A 63 4.25 -0.29 5.51
C SER A 63 2.80 0.15 5.45
N PHE A 64 1.91 -0.75 5.03
CA PHE A 64 0.49 -0.47 4.93
C PHE A 64 -0.11 -0.06 6.27
N ARG A 65 0.14 -0.82 7.33
CA ARG A 65 -0.44 -0.53 8.66
C ARG A 65 -0.01 0.83 9.18
N VAL A 66 1.28 1.17 9.06
CA VAL A 66 1.83 2.45 9.51
C VAL A 66 1.19 3.59 8.74
N LEU A 67 1.16 3.54 7.41
CA LEU A 67 0.59 4.61 6.61
C LEU A 67 -0.94 4.69 6.77
N TYR A 68 -1.62 3.55 6.84
CA TYR A 68 -3.07 3.46 7.03
C TYR A 68 -3.49 4.17 8.33
N SER A 69 -2.84 3.84 9.46
CA SER A 69 -3.14 4.47 10.75
C SER A 69 -2.92 5.99 10.77
N LYS A 70 -1.98 6.49 9.95
CA LYS A 70 -1.66 7.91 9.88
C LYS A 70 -2.50 8.68 8.87
N CYS A 71 -2.87 8.07 7.75
CA CYS A 71 -3.43 8.76 6.59
C CYS A 71 -4.88 8.39 6.28
N ASN A 72 -5.28 7.13 6.46
CA ASN A 72 -6.57 6.67 6.00
C ASN A 72 -7.72 7.37 6.75
N GLY A 73 -8.73 7.82 6.00
CA GLY A 73 -9.88 8.57 6.53
C GLY A 73 -9.59 10.04 6.85
N ARG A 74 -8.40 10.55 6.54
CA ARG A 74 -8.05 11.97 6.69
C ARG A 74 -8.06 12.67 5.35
N ARG A 75 -8.35 13.96 5.32
CA ARG A 75 -8.21 14.79 4.11
C ARG A 75 -6.75 14.99 3.71
N SER A 76 -5.88 15.16 4.69
CA SER A 76 -4.43 15.32 4.47
C SER A 76 -3.64 14.58 5.54
N CYS A 77 -2.46 14.10 5.16
CA CYS A 77 -1.51 13.49 6.08
C CYS A 77 -0.06 13.76 5.66
N GLU A 78 0.83 13.73 6.64
CA GLU A 78 2.26 13.82 6.45
C GLU A 78 2.96 12.67 7.20
N LEU A 79 4.01 12.12 6.60
CA LEU A 79 4.80 11.03 7.16
C LEU A 79 6.28 11.18 6.80
N ASP A 80 7.14 11.28 7.82
CA ASP A 80 8.58 11.19 7.62
C ASP A 80 8.98 9.78 7.17
N VAL A 81 9.66 9.69 6.03
CA VAL A 81 10.04 8.43 5.40
C VAL A 81 11.37 7.98 5.98
N ARG A 82 11.33 7.29 7.13
CA ARG A 82 12.52 6.77 7.82
C ARG A 82 12.27 5.39 8.41
N SER A 83 13.30 4.56 8.47
CA SER A 83 13.25 3.17 8.93
C SER A 83 12.62 3.02 10.31
N GLU A 84 12.84 3.97 11.23
CA GLU A 84 12.32 3.92 12.60
C GLU A 84 10.80 3.92 12.65
N ASN A 85 10.13 4.58 11.69
CA ASN A 85 8.66 4.58 11.60
C ASN A 85 8.10 3.21 11.19
N PHE A 86 8.94 2.36 10.59
CA PHE A 86 8.57 1.02 10.13
C PHE A 86 9.16 -0.09 11.00
N VAL A 87 9.66 0.27 12.19
CA VAL A 87 10.26 -0.60 13.23
C VAL A 87 11.62 -1.18 12.85
N GLU A 88 11.82 -1.59 11.60
CA GLU A 88 13.06 -2.20 11.10
C GLU A 88 13.36 -1.75 9.67
N ASP A 89 14.65 -1.81 9.29
CA ASP A 89 15.07 -1.61 7.90
C ASP A 89 14.83 -2.92 7.11
N PRO A 90 13.93 -2.92 6.10
CA PRO A 90 13.64 -4.12 5.32
C PRO A 90 14.78 -4.58 4.41
N CYS A 91 15.74 -3.70 4.07
CA CYS A 91 16.86 -4.03 3.19
C CYS A 91 18.09 -3.14 3.44
N PRO A 92 18.92 -3.46 4.45
CA PRO A 92 20.14 -2.71 4.75
C PRO A 92 21.06 -2.57 3.54
N GLY A 93 21.63 -1.38 3.36
CA GLY A 93 22.51 -1.07 2.22
C GLY A 93 21.77 -0.72 0.92
N THR A 94 20.44 -0.86 0.89
CA THR A 94 19.59 -0.34 -0.19
C THR A 94 18.92 0.94 0.26
N SER A 95 19.03 2.00 -0.55
CA SER A 95 18.29 3.24 -0.34
C SER A 95 16.80 3.00 -0.60
N LYS A 96 15.92 3.39 0.32
CA LYS A 96 14.49 3.08 0.23
C LYS A 96 13.66 4.29 -0.20
N TYR A 97 12.41 4.04 -0.54
CA TYR A 97 11.38 5.04 -0.71
C TYR A 97 10.04 4.46 -0.24
N ILE A 98 9.08 5.33 0.05
CA ILE A 98 7.70 4.92 0.21
C ILE A 98 6.96 5.07 -1.10
N GLU A 99 6.21 4.05 -1.49
CA GLU A 99 5.22 4.07 -2.55
C GLU A 99 3.85 3.86 -1.92
N ALA A 100 2.93 4.79 -2.14
CA ALA A 100 1.58 4.75 -1.61
C ALA A 100 0.55 4.87 -2.74
N GLN A 101 -0.28 3.85 -2.91
CA GLN A 101 -1.43 3.89 -3.80
C GLN A 101 -2.67 4.23 -2.97
N TYR A 102 -3.39 5.27 -3.37
CA TYR A 102 -4.56 5.76 -2.63
C TYR A 102 -5.61 6.31 -3.59
N ASP A 103 -6.84 6.40 -3.11
CA ASP A 103 -7.91 7.14 -3.76
C ASP A 103 -8.47 8.19 -2.80
N CYS A 104 -9.15 9.20 -3.33
CA CYS A 104 -9.84 10.21 -2.54
C CYS A 104 -11.35 9.98 -2.68
N LEU A 105 -11.99 9.57 -1.59
CA LEU A 105 -13.42 9.28 -1.58
C LEU A 105 -14.20 10.43 -0.97
N GLU A 106 -15.33 10.80 -1.59
CA GLU A 106 -16.25 11.79 -1.04
C GLU A 106 -16.97 11.25 0.21
N ASP A 107 -17.21 12.12 1.18
CA ASP A 107 -17.95 11.78 2.40
C ASP A 107 -19.45 11.45 2.15
N THR A 108 -19.97 11.73 0.95
CA THR A 108 -21.42 11.79 0.65
C THR A 108 -21.99 10.68 -0.23
N LEU A 109 -21.56 9.42 -0.08
CA LEU A 109 -22.30 8.26 -0.64
C LEU A 109 -22.34 7.05 0.30
N THR A 110 -23.10 7.18 1.39
CA THR A 110 -23.60 6.06 2.22
C THR A 110 -24.65 5.20 1.50
N GLY A 111 -24.33 4.66 0.32
CA GLY A 111 -25.28 3.87 -0.47
C GLY A 111 -24.70 3.09 -1.65
N GLY A 112 -23.42 3.22 -1.95
CA GLY A 112 -22.74 2.28 -2.84
C GLY A 112 -22.54 0.96 -2.11
N SER A 113 -23.42 -0.01 -2.37
CA SER A 113 -23.10 -1.41 -2.08
C SER A 113 -21.88 -1.79 -2.92
N PHE A 114 -20.69 -1.52 -2.41
CA PHE A 114 -19.49 -2.19 -2.89
C PHE A 114 -19.69 -3.65 -2.51
N SER A 115 -20.25 -4.41 -3.44
CA SER A 115 -20.12 -5.85 -3.41
C SER A 115 -18.62 -6.12 -3.40
N LEU A 116 -18.08 -6.52 -2.24
CA LEU A 116 -16.80 -7.20 -2.13
C LEU A 116 -16.95 -8.55 -2.86
N SER A 117 -17.10 -8.48 -4.17
CA SER A 117 -17.39 -9.59 -5.06
C SER A 117 -16.40 -9.55 -6.21
N ALA A 118 -15.11 -9.63 -5.88
CA ALA A 118 -14.09 -9.90 -6.89
C ALA A 118 -12.80 -10.55 -6.36
N CYS A 119 -12.74 -10.98 -5.10
CA CYS A 119 -11.63 -11.81 -4.61
C CYS A 119 -12.20 -13.12 -4.03
N PRO A 120 -12.03 -14.27 -4.70
CA PRO A 120 -12.51 -15.57 -4.22
C PRO A 120 -12.05 -15.91 -2.79
N GLY A 121 -10.91 -15.37 -2.34
CA GLY A 121 -10.38 -15.54 -0.98
C GLY A 121 -11.06 -14.68 0.11
N VAL A 122 -11.56 -13.48 -0.21
CA VAL A 122 -12.10 -12.53 0.78
C VAL A 122 -13.40 -13.03 1.42
N ARG A 123 -14.24 -13.76 0.65
CA ARG A 123 -15.47 -14.38 1.17
C ARG A 123 -15.21 -15.39 2.30
N ARG A 124 -14.02 -15.98 2.38
CA ARG A 124 -13.71 -17.01 3.38
C ARG A 124 -13.26 -16.48 4.72
N CYS A 125 -12.86 -15.21 4.84
CA CYS A 125 -12.29 -14.70 6.10
C CYS A 125 -13.12 -13.62 6.78
N ASN A 126 -14.06 -12.99 6.07
CA ASN A 126 -14.90 -11.95 6.67
C ASN A 126 -15.75 -12.53 7.82
N GLN A 127 -15.79 -11.83 8.95
CA GLN A 127 -16.54 -12.20 10.16
C GLN A 127 -16.11 -13.53 10.81
N GLN A 128 -14.91 -14.03 10.50
CA GLN A 128 -14.35 -15.20 11.17
C GLN A 128 -13.31 -14.79 12.21
N GLN A 129 -13.27 -15.53 13.31
CA GLN A 129 -12.24 -15.33 14.35
C GLN A 129 -10.87 -15.88 13.91
N ASN A 130 -10.86 -16.87 13.02
CA ASN A 130 -9.65 -17.47 12.46
C ASN A 130 -9.92 -17.83 10.99
N CYS A 131 -8.99 -17.51 10.11
CA CYS A 131 -9.07 -17.85 8.69
C CYS A 131 -7.69 -18.18 8.13
N SER A 132 -7.60 -19.23 7.30
CA SER A 132 -6.40 -19.60 6.57
C SER A 132 -6.63 -19.49 5.07
N ILE A 133 -5.79 -18.72 4.38
CA ILE A 133 -5.78 -18.60 2.93
C ILE A 133 -4.50 -19.24 2.40
N VAL A 134 -4.62 -20.15 1.43
CA VAL A 134 -3.43 -20.77 0.81
C VAL A 134 -3.01 -19.93 -0.38
N ALA A 135 -1.77 -19.44 -0.36
CA ALA A 135 -1.17 -18.67 -1.45
C ALA A 135 -0.77 -19.59 -2.62
N SER A 136 -1.76 -20.06 -3.39
CA SER A 136 -1.53 -20.95 -4.53
C SER A 136 -2.10 -20.40 -5.85
N THR A 137 -1.48 -20.77 -6.97
CA THR A 137 -1.97 -20.47 -8.32
C THR A 137 -3.34 -21.08 -8.59
N SER A 138 -3.68 -22.17 -7.90
CA SER A 138 -5.03 -22.76 -7.96
C SER A 138 -6.12 -21.90 -7.31
N GLN A 139 -5.77 -21.01 -6.36
CA GLN A 139 -6.73 -20.11 -5.72
C GLN A 139 -6.78 -18.72 -6.39
N PHE A 140 -5.64 -18.22 -6.87
CA PHE A 140 -5.51 -16.83 -7.35
C PHE A 140 -5.17 -16.69 -8.84
N GLY A 141 -4.97 -17.81 -9.55
CA GLY A 141 -4.36 -17.80 -10.88
C GLY A 141 -2.85 -17.56 -10.82
N ASP A 142 -2.19 -17.63 -11.98
CA ASP A 142 -0.78 -17.27 -12.09
C ASP A 142 -0.64 -15.90 -12.78
N PRO A 143 -0.41 -14.82 -12.02
CA PRO A 143 -0.21 -13.49 -12.60
C PRO A 143 1.15 -13.33 -13.31
N CYS A 144 2.12 -14.19 -13.01
CA CYS A 144 3.49 -14.11 -13.54
C CYS A 144 4.15 -15.50 -13.55
N PRO A 145 4.08 -16.24 -14.68
CA PRO A 145 4.69 -17.56 -14.82
C PRO A 145 6.19 -17.55 -14.51
N ASN A 146 6.68 -18.64 -13.92
CA ASN A 146 8.10 -18.82 -13.54
C ASN A 146 8.66 -17.79 -12.54
N THR A 147 7.79 -16.98 -11.94
CA THR A 147 8.17 -16.04 -10.88
C THR A 147 7.64 -16.55 -9.54
N LEU A 148 8.50 -16.54 -8.51
CA LEU A 148 8.07 -16.83 -7.15
C LEU A 148 7.10 -15.73 -6.70
N LYS A 149 5.92 -16.15 -6.25
CA LYS A 149 4.85 -15.27 -5.83
C LYS A 149 4.67 -15.35 -4.32
N TYR A 150 4.16 -14.29 -3.73
CA TYR A 150 3.75 -14.24 -2.35
C TYR A 150 2.35 -13.61 -2.26
N LEU A 151 1.63 -13.92 -1.19
CA LEU A 151 0.34 -13.33 -0.88
C LEU A 151 0.53 -12.33 0.26
N GLU A 152 0.20 -11.07 -0.01
CA GLU A 152 0.10 -10.04 1.02
C GLU A 152 -1.38 -9.78 1.30
N ALA A 153 -1.75 -9.76 2.58
CA ALA A 153 -3.12 -9.49 3.02
C ALA A 153 -3.11 -8.50 4.19
N HIS A 154 -3.99 -7.51 4.11
CA HIS A 154 -4.26 -6.57 5.20
C HIS A 154 -5.68 -6.84 5.73
N TYR A 155 -5.82 -6.95 7.05
CA TYR A 155 -7.09 -7.26 7.70
C TYR A 155 -7.24 -6.43 8.98
N GLN A 156 -8.47 -6.32 9.44
CA GLN A 156 -8.82 -5.65 10.69
C GLN A 156 -9.78 -6.53 11.48
N CYS A 157 -9.50 -6.73 12.76
CA CYS A 157 -10.46 -7.33 13.68
C CYS A 157 -11.44 -6.25 14.15
N VAL A 158 -12.73 -6.50 14.01
CA VAL A 158 -13.82 -5.64 14.51
C VAL A 158 -14.53 -6.36 15.65
N SER A 159 -14.91 -5.61 16.70
CA SER A 159 -15.72 -6.17 17.78
C SER A 159 -17.05 -6.66 17.22
N GLY A 160 -17.43 -7.90 17.54
CA GLY A 160 -18.75 -8.44 17.20
C GLY A 160 -19.84 -7.63 17.90
N LYS A 161 -20.91 -7.31 17.18
CA LYS A 161 -22.14 -6.78 17.78
C LYS A 161 -22.82 -7.85 18.63
#